data_AF-A0A6G2UWE2-F1
#
_entry.id   AF-A0A6G2UWE2-F1
#
_cell.length_a   1.000
_cell.length_b   1.000
_cell.length_c   1.000
_cell.angle_alpha   90.00
_cell.angle_beta   90.00
_cell.angle_gamma   90.00
#
_symmetry.space_group_name_H-M   'P 1'
#
loop_
_entity.id
_entity.type
_entity.pdbx_description
1 polymer ?
#
loop_
_entity_poly.entity_id
_entity_poly.type
_entity_poly.pdbx_seq_one_letter_code
_entity_poly.pdbx_strand_id
1 'polypeptide(L)' 'LRAAAGALASAARAGALGTVTVERTNGASSLTSPLGRTLEAAGFLATPRGLRLRA' A
#
# COMPACT_ATOMS: atom_id res chain seq x y z
N LEU A 1 4.14 -12.62 -1.78
CA LEU A 1 3.84 -11.25 -1.31
C LEU A 1 3.19 -10.37 -2.38
N ARG A 2 3.68 -10.35 -3.62
CA ARG A 2 3.09 -9.54 -4.70
C ARG A 2 1.59 -9.80 -4.94
N ALA A 3 1.18 -11.07 -4.93
CA ALA A 3 -0.24 -11.44 -5.04
C ALA A 3 -1.10 -10.89 -3.89
N ALA A 4 -0.59 -10.92 -2.66
CA ALA A 4 -1.29 -10.36 -1.49
C ALA A 4 -1.40 -8.83 -1.57
N ALA A 5 -0.33 -8.13 -1.98
CA ALA A 5 -0.37 -6.69 -2.21
C ALA A 5 -1.35 -6.32 -3.35
N GLY A 6 -1.40 -7.14 -4.40
CA GLY A 6 -2.37 -7.00 -5.49
C GLY A 6 -3.81 -7.18 -5.02
N ALA A 7 -4.09 -8.19 -4.19
CA ALA A 7 -5.42 -8.43 -3.62
C ALA A 7 -5.87 -7.29 -2.70
N LEU A 8 -4.95 -6.74 -1.90
CA LEU A 8 -5.21 -5.56 -1.08
C LEU A 8 -5.56 -4.35 -1.96
N ALA A 9 -4.80 -4.13 -3.03
CA ALA A 9 -5.04 -3.02 -3.94
C ALA A 9 -6.37 -3.17 -4.72
N SER A 10 -6.74 -4.38 -5.13
CA SER A 10 -8.03 -4.63 -5.77
C SER A 10 -9.19 -4.43 -4.81
N ALA A 11 -9.08 -4.88 -3.55
CA ALA A 11 -10.12 -4.67 -2.55
C ALA A 11 -10.34 -3.18 -2.26
N ALA A 12 -9.24 -2.41 -2.16
CA ALA A 12 -9.34 -0.96 -1.99
C ALA A 12 -10.00 -0.28 -3.19
N ARG A 13 -9.59 -0.62 -4.42
CA ARG A 13 -10.20 -0.09 -5.66
C ARG A 13 -11.67 -0.49 -5.83
N ALA A 14 -12.07 -1.67 -5.35
CA ALA A 14 -13.47 -2.09 -5.33
C ALA A 14 -14.34 -1.30 -4.34
N GLY A 15 -13.77 -0.30 -3.64
CA GLY A 15 -14.47 0.54 -2.69
C GLY A 15 -14.61 -0.09 -1.30
N ALA A 16 -14.09 -1.30 -1.06
CA ALA A 16 -14.23 -1.99 0.21
C ALA A 16 -13.46 -1.34 1.37
N LEU A 17 -12.45 -0.51 1.07
CA LEU A 17 -11.56 0.10 2.07
C LEU A 17 -11.49 1.65 2.01
N GLY A 18 -12.16 2.29 1.05
CA GLY A 18 -12.04 3.75 0.86
C GLY A 18 -10.60 4.20 0.56
N THR A 19 -10.19 5.36 1.08
CA THR A 19 -8.80 5.84 0.95
C THR A 19 -7.90 5.12 1.96
N VAL A 20 -6.93 4.36 1.48
CA VAL A 20 -5.98 3.61 2.33
C VAL A 20 -4.61 4.27 2.30
N THR A 21 -4.03 4.51 3.49
CA THR A 21 -2.64 4.95 3.65
C THR A 21 -1.91 3.98 4.56
N VAL A 22 -0.81 3.42 4.05
CA VAL A 22 0.09 2.53 4.78
C VAL A 22 1.24 3.38 5.31
N GLU A 23 1.26 3.64 6.62
CA GLU A 23 2.33 4.42 7.25
C GLU A 23 3.50 3.51 7.66
N ARG A 24 3.20 2.32 8.21
CA ARG A 24 4.18 1.34 8.67
C ARG A 24 3.84 -0.07 8.20
N THR A 25 4.87 -0.89 8.03
CA THR A 25 4.77 -2.32 7.71
C THR A 25 5.67 -3.10 8.65
N ASN A 26 5.08 -4.00 9.44
CA ASN A 26 5.79 -4.83 10.43
C ASN A 26 6.72 -4.02 11.36
N GLY A 27 6.28 -2.84 11.79
CA GLY A 27 7.07 -1.95 12.64
C GLY A 27 8.08 -1.06 11.90
N ALA A 28 8.39 -1.31 10.63
CA ALA A 28 9.24 -0.43 9.82
C ALA A 28 8.40 0.65 9.10
N SER A 29 9.00 1.82 8.82
CA SER A 29 8.36 2.83 7.98
C SER A 29 8.06 2.26 6.59
N SER A 30 6.86 2.52 6.06
CA SER A 30 6.41 2.02 4.75
C SER A 30 7.35 2.43 3.61
N LEU A 31 7.91 3.64 3.68
CA LEU A 31 8.78 4.23 2.65
C LEU A 31 10.17 3.59 2.61
N THR A 32 10.66 3.06 3.73
CA THR A 32 11.98 2.42 3.83
C THR A 32 11.91 0.91 3.98
N SER A 33 10.71 0.36 4.09
CA SER A 33 10.48 -1.07 4.24
C SER A 33 10.76 -1.82 2.93
N PRO A 34 11.33 -3.03 2.98
CA PRO A 34 11.41 -3.92 1.82
C PRO A 34 10.05 -4.21 1.17
N LEU A 35 8.96 -4.09 1.94
CA LEU A 35 7.60 -4.26 1.44
C LEU A 35 7.10 -3.05 0.64
N GLY A 36 7.75 -1.89 0.77
CA GLY A 36 7.38 -0.66 0.09
C GLY A 36 7.34 -0.82 -1.43
N ARG A 37 8.39 -1.38 -2.03
CA ARG A 37 8.43 -1.67 -3.48
C ARG A 37 7.34 -2.63 -3.95
N THR A 38 6.93 -3.56 -3.09
CA THR A 38 5.88 -4.52 -3.42
C THR A 38 4.51 -3.84 -3.44
N LEU A 39 4.27 -2.91 -2.53
CA LEU A 39 3.06 -2.09 -2.48
C LEU A 39 3.05 -1.06 -3.62
N GLU A 40 4.17 -0.41 -3.91
CA GLU A 40 4.29 0.50 -5.07
C GLU A 40 3.94 -0.23 -6.37
N ALA A 41 4.48 -1.43 -6.58
CA ALA A 41 4.14 -2.25 -7.74
C ALA A 41 2.65 -2.67 -7.80
N ALA A 42 1.92 -2.62 -6.69
CA ALA A 42 0.48 -2.87 -6.63
C ALA A 42 -0.37 -1.59 -6.87
N GLY A 43 0.27 -0.43 -6.97
CA GLY A 43 -0.35 0.87 -7.27
C GLY A 43 -0.42 1.84 -6.09
N PHE A 44 0.24 1.53 -4.97
CA PHE A 44 0.36 2.49 -3.87
C PHE A 44 1.37 3.59 -4.23
N LEU A 45 1.04 4.84 -3.95
CA LEU A 45 1.88 6.00 -4.24
C LEU A 45 2.52 6.54 -2.97
N ALA A 46 3.80 6.90 -3.03
CA ALA A 46 4.48 7.55 -1.93
C ALA A 46 3.89 8.94 -1.66
N THR A 47 3.62 9.22 -0.40
CA THR A 47 3.19 10.51 0.14
C THR A 47 4.02 10.82 1.39
N PRO A 48 4.03 12.08 1.86
CA PRO A 48 4.77 12.43 3.09
C PRO A 48 4.36 11.62 4.33
N ARG A 49 3.14 11.07 4.35
CA ARG A 49 2.64 10.23 5.47
C ARG A 49 2.88 8.73 5.25
N GLY A 50 3.25 8.29 4.05
CA GLY A 50 3.44 6.88 3.73
C GLY A 50 2.92 6.50 2.34
N LEU A 51 2.66 5.22 2.13
CA LEU A 51 2.19 4.69 0.85
C LEU A 51 0.66 4.71 0.78
N ARG A 52 0.10 5.57 -0.07
CA ARG A 52 -1.34 5.75 -0.21
C ARG A 52 -1.85 5.11 -1.49
N LEU A 53 -2.97 4.41 -1.40
CA LEU A 53 -3.72 3.95 -2.56
C LEU A 53 -4.96 4.82 -2.72
N ARG A 54 -5.16 5.33 -3.94
CA ARG A 54 -6.36 6.05 -4.33
C ARG A 54 -7.21 5.10 -5.16
N ALA A 55 -8.36 4.73 -4.62
CA ALA A 55 -9.44 4.06 -5.33
C ALA A 55 -10.23 5.08 -6.16
#